data_AF-A0A0F9F977-F1
#
_entry.id   AF-A0A0F9F977-F1
#
_cell.length_a   1.000
_cell.length_b   1.000
_cell.length_c   1.000
_cell.angle_alpha   90.00
_cell.angle_beta   90.00
_cell.angle_gamma   90.00
#
_symmetry.space_group_name_H-M   'P 1'
#
loop_
_entity.id
_entity.type
_entity.pdbx_description
1 polymer ?
#
loop_
_entity_poly.entity_id
_entity_poly.type
_entity_poly.pdbx_seq_one_letter_code
_entity_poly.pdbx_strand_id
1 'polypeptide(L)'
;MSILSRMMEKQGVEPEIIRRIKELAHAIGFTETLFVSKAGDNSDGSSQAHAYTALKTALDWIEDNQATGEVHLIVLGDGSWDMDTTLAPTYTKNIAIYGIDSRNQAVISNSHATATHVLKFTGWCSINNVQIDCSVNETGIEINSTSANGSRLRKLHFDCASLTSAKDAILLDNSVSLVGIFDIHIEGETTNTTGIHLNGANDCRITNITIESALLGIHLDHADDDINHFKFIEIDSAITGIQIDNAGSTDNHFEDLHFHDITTRISDSGTSTHFDRITMDNEEIKIMPETASAGTTITSKNIADTYADNYSQIDDGSGFTKPFKIVGAFLG
;
A
#
# COMPACT_ATOMS: atom_id res chain seq x y z
N MET A 1 -25.32 9.84 -45.77
CA MET A 1 -24.77 9.47 -44.46
C MET A 1 -24.90 7.97 -44.30
N SER A 2 -23.78 7.23 -44.24
CA SER A 2 -23.82 5.77 -44.20
C SER A 2 -24.30 5.28 -42.82
N ILE A 3 -24.87 4.09 -42.77
CA ILE A 3 -25.25 3.41 -41.51
C ILE A 3 -24.04 3.26 -40.57
N LEU A 4 -22.82 3.12 -41.12
CA LEU A 4 -21.57 3.16 -40.35
C LEU A 4 -21.34 4.50 -39.64
N SER A 5 -21.70 5.64 -40.26
CA SER A 5 -21.56 6.95 -39.62
C SER A 5 -22.48 7.10 -38.41
N ARG A 6 -23.69 6.50 -38.45
CA ARG A 6 -24.63 6.47 -37.31
C ARG A 6 -24.25 5.46 -36.23
N MET A 7 -23.45 4.44 -36.54
CA MET A 7 -22.94 3.49 -35.55
C MET A 7 -21.71 4.03 -34.82
N MET A 8 -20.88 4.84 -35.50
CA MET A 8 -19.73 5.49 -34.86
C MET A 8 -20.13 6.66 -33.95
N GLU A 9 -21.23 7.36 -34.24
CA GLU A 9 -21.82 8.37 -33.32
C GLU A 9 -22.61 7.75 -32.15
N LYS A 10 -22.83 6.42 -32.16
CA LYS A 10 -23.58 5.67 -31.13
C LYS A 10 -22.70 4.69 -30.37
N GLN A 11 -21.47 5.06 -30.01
CA GLN A 11 -20.65 4.30 -29.06
C GLN A 11 -21.16 4.39 -27.60
N GLY A 12 -22.47 4.56 -27.41
CA GLY A 12 -23.10 4.39 -26.10
C GLY A 12 -23.43 2.92 -25.88
N VAL A 13 -23.08 2.38 -24.73
CA VAL A 13 -23.62 1.10 -24.23
C VAL A 13 -25.15 1.15 -24.34
N GLU A 14 -25.78 0.08 -24.83
CA GLU A 14 -27.25 0.05 -24.99
C GLU A 14 -27.94 0.44 -23.67
N PRO A 15 -28.91 1.38 -23.66
CA PRO A 15 -29.57 1.84 -22.44
C PRO A 15 -30.13 0.71 -21.57
N GLU A 16 -30.55 -0.38 -22.21
CA GLU A 16 -31.05 -1.59 -21.54
C GLU A 16 -29.97 -2.32 -20.73
N ILE A 17 -28.71 -2.35 -21.19
CA ILE A 17 -27.60 -2.94 -20.46
C ILE A 17 -27.31 -2.10 -19.20
N ILE A 18 -27.26 -0.78 -19.35
CA ILE A 18 -27.04 0.14 -18.21
C ILE A 18 -28.16 0.02 -17.18
N ARG A 19 -29.43 -0.01 -17.63
CA ARG A 19 -30.58 -0.24 -16.74
C ARG A 19 -30.42 -1.54 -15.95
N ARG A 20 -30.05 -2.63 -16.60
CA ARG A 20 -29.83 -3.93 -15.94
C ARG A 20 -28.67 -3.91 -14.95
N ILE A 21 -27.60 -3.17 -15.24
CA ILE A 21 -26.48 -3.00 -14.29
C ILE A 21 -26.97 -2.28 -13.03
N LYS A 22 -27.72 -1.17 -13.17
CA LYS A 22 -28.27 -0.45 -12.02
C LYS A 22 -29.26 -1.28 -11.23
N GLU A 23 -30.14 -2.02 -11.92
CA GLU A 23 -31.10 -2.92 -11.26
C GLU A 23 -30.41 -4.05 -10.50
N LEU A 24 -29.34 -4.61 -11.07
CA LEU A 24 -28.53 -5.62 -10.39
C LEU A 24 -27.82 -5.01 -9.18
N ALA A 25 -27.17 -3.85 -9.32
CA ALA A 25 -26.50 -3.14 -8.23
C ALA A 25 -27.48 -2.84 -7.09
N HIS A 26 -28.68 -2.39 -7.42
CA HIS A 26 -29.74 -2.15 -6.45
C HIS A 26 -30.20 -3.42 -5.76
N ALA A 27 -30.41 -4.50 -6.51
CA ALA A 27 -30.80 -5.80 -5.96
C ALA A 27 -29.76 -6.41 -5.01
N ILE A 28 -28.48 -6.04 -5.14
CA ILE A 28 -27.39 -6.49 -4.25
C ILE A 28 -27.06 -5.50 -3.13
N GLY A 29 -27.79 -4.39 -3.01
CA GLY A 29 -27.73 -3.50 -1.84
C GLY A 29 -27.18 -2.09 -2.07
N PHE A 30 -26.92 -1.67 -3.31
CA PHE A 30 -26.54 -0.28 -3.59
C PHE A 30 -27.78 0.60 -3.80
N THR A 31 -27.88 1.72 -3.08
CA THR A 31 -28.98 2.67 -3.27
C THR A 31 -28.83 3.41 -4.59
N GLU A 32 -27.63 3.92 -4.87
CA GLU A 32 -27.32 4.61 -6.11
C GLU A 32 -26.14 4.00 -6.84
N THR A 33 -26.14 4.15 -8.17
CA THR A 33 -25.02 3.79 -9.04
C THR A 33 -24.77 4.91 -10.03
N LEU A 34 -23.61 5.54 -9.91
CA LEU A 34 -23.15 6.64 -10.74
C LEU A 34 -21.97 6.20 -11.60
N PHE A 35 -21.94 6.69 -12.84
CA PHE A 35 -20.85 6.48 -13.78
C PHE A 35 -20.00 7.76 -13.89
N VAL A 36 -18.68 7.58 -13.89
CA VAL A 36 -17.69 8.65 -14.15
C VAL A 36 -16.88 8.24 -15.37
N SER A 37 -16.86 9.08 -16.40
CA SER A 37 -16.25 8.77 -17.70
C SER A 37 -15.97 10.03 -18.51
N LYS A 38 -14.86 10.05 -19.27
CA LYS A 38 -14.48 11.16 -20.15
C LYS A 38 -15.45 11.33 -21.33
N ALA A 39 -16.20 10.28 -21.65
CA ALA A 39 -17.21 10.28 -22.70
C ALA A 39 -18.60 10.73 -22.22
N GLY A 40 -18.75 11.04 -20.93
CA GLY A 40 -19.99 11.52 -20.35
C GLY A 40 -20.33 12.95 -20.77
N ASP A 41 -21.61 13.31 -20.69
CA ASP A 41 -22.10 14.67 -20.90
C ASP A 41 -22.15 15.52 -19.61
N ASN A 42 -21.72 14.95 -18.48
CA ASN A 42 -21.68 15.58 -17.16
C ASN A 42 -23.06 15.97 -16.58
N SER A 43 -24.13 15.25 -16.92
CA SER A 43 -25.48 15.58 -16.46
C SER A 43 -25.84 15.02 -15.08
N ASP A 44 -25.92 13.70 -14.92
CA ASP A 44 -26.46 13.07 -13.69
C ASP A 44 -25.77 11.78 -13.25
N GLY A 45 -24.82 11.26 -14.02
CA GLY A 45 -24.13 10.01 -13.71
C GLY A 45 -24.98 8.76 -13.90
N SER A 46 -26.21 8.85 -14.42
CA SER A 46 -27.15 7.72 -14.48
C SER A 46 -26.78 6.65 -15.51
N SER A 47 -25.89 6.98 -16.45
CA SER A 47 -25.40 6.09 -17.50
C SER A 47 -24.02 6.50 -17.98
N GLN A 48 -23.37 5.69 -18.83
CA GLN A 48 -22.11 6.10 -19.48
C GLN A 48 -22.25 7.36 -20.35
N ALA A 49 -23.39 7.54 -21.03
CA ALA A 49 -23.64 8.75 -21.82
C ALA A 49 -23.86 9.98 -20.94
N HIS A 50 -24.51 9.76 -19.78
CA HIS A 50 -24.80 10.82 -18.82
C HIS A 50 -23.74 10.94 -17.71
N ALA A 51 -22.61 10.26 -17.87
CA ALA A 51 -21.62 10.10 -16.83
C ALA A 51 -21.07 11.47 -16.40
N TYR A 52 -20.73 11.59 -15.12
CA TYR A 52 -19.93 12.72 -14.67
C TYR A 52 -18.56 12.68 -15.34
N THR A 53 -18.06 13.85 -15.71
CA THR A 53 -16.73 13.98 -16.35
C THR A 53 -15.61 14.21 -15.33
N ALA A 54 -15.97 14.37 -14.05
CA ALA A 54 -15.07 14.49 -12.92
C ALA A 54 -15.54 13.60 -11.76
N LEU A 55 -14.61 12.86 -11.15
CA LEU A 55 -14.90 12.00 -9.99
C LEU A 55 -15.41 12.84 -8.80
N LYS A 56 -14.78 13.98 -8.54
CA LYS A 56 -15.20 14.89 -7.46
C LYS A 56 -16.67 15.28 -7.55
N THR A 57 -17.17 15.60 -8.74
CA THR A 57 -18.59 15.97 -8.92
C THR A 57 -19.53 14.82 -8.54
N ALA A 58 -19.19 13.58 -8.87
CA ALA A 58 -20.00 12.43 -8.50
C ALA A 58 -19.98 12.17 -6.98
N LEU A 59 -18.81 12.29 -6.35
CA LEU A 59 -18.65 12.12 -4.91
C LEU A 59 -19.38 13.22 -4.12
N ASP A 60 -19.20 14.47 -4.52
CA ASP A 60 -19.88 15.61 -3.89
C ASP A 60 -21.39 15.52 -4.07
N TRP A 61 -21.87 15.05 -5.23
CA TRP A 61 -23.30 14.82 -5.42
C TRP A 61 -23.85 13.78 -4.44
N ILE A 62 -23.12 12.67 -4.20
CA ILE A 62 -23.54 11.67 -3.20
C ILE A 62 -23.59 12.31 -1.81
N GLU A 63 -22.52 13.04 -1.44
CA GLU A 63 -22.40 13.68 -0.13
C GLU A 63 -23.57 14.65 0.14
N ASP A 64 -23.93 15.46 -0.86
CA ASP A 64 -24.96 16.51 -0.74
C ASP A 64 -26.40 15.97 -0.86
N ASN A 65 -26.62 14.86 -1.58
CA ASN A 65 -27.97 14.44 -1.99
C ASN A 65 -28.44 13.11 -1.39
N GLN A 66 -27.55 12.31 -0.79
CA GLN A 66 -27.90 10.97 -0.32
C GLN A 66 -28.01 10.86 1.21
N ALA A 67 -28.78 9.88 1.68
CA ALA A 67 -28.96 9.68 3.11
C ALA A 67 -27.76 8.95 3.73
N THR A 68 -27.47 9.26 5.00
CA THR A 68 -26.43 8.51 5.73
C THR A 68 -26.90 7.09 6.01
N GLY A 69 -25.98 6.12 5.87
CA GLY A 69 -26.27 4.69 6.08
C GLY A 69 -26.63 3.93 4.80
N GLU A 70 -26.99 4.64 3.72
CA GLU A 70 -27.13 4.07 2.38
C GLU A 70 -25.75 3.85 1.75
N VAL A 71 -25.64 2.84 0.88
CA VAL A 71 -24.38 2.50 0.20
C VAL A 71 -24.50 2.86 -1.28
N HIS A 72 -23.55 3.64 -1.80
CA HIS A 72 -23.57 4.16 -3.16
C HIS A 72 -22.37 3.63 -3.95
N LEU A 73 -22.59 3.32 -5.23
CA LEU A 73 -21.56 2.81 -6.13
C LEU A 73 -21.14 3.87 -7.14
N ILE A 74 -19.84 4.10 -7.27
CA ILE A 74 -19.22 4.81 -8.39
C ILE A 74 -18.51 3.80 -9.28
N VAL A 75 -18.92 3.74 -10.54
CA VAL A 75 -18.21 3.03 -11.59
C VAL A 75 -17.31 4.01 -12.32
N LEU A 76 -16.00 3.84 -12.14
CA LEU A 76 -14.97 4.76 -12.61
C LEU A 76 -14.34 4.23 -13.90
N GLY A 77 -14.51 4.96 -14.99
CA GLY A 77 -13.90 4.64 -16.28
C GLY A 77 -12.37 4.80 -16.28
N ASP A 78 -11.75 4.40 -17.40
CA ASP A 78 -10.32 4.61 -17.66
C ASP A 78 -10.01 6.11 -17.73
N GLY A 79 -8.92 6.49 -17.08
CA GLY A 79 -8.34 7.83 -17.14
C GLY A 79 -7.75 8.28 -15.82
N SER A 80 -7.19 9.49 -15.86
CA SER A 80 -6.78 10.23 -14.67
C SER A 80 -7.92 11.12 -14.20
N TRP A 81 -8.22 11.03 -12.91
CA TRP A 81 -9.34 11.67 -12.23
C TRP A 81 -8.79 12.54 -11.12
N ASP A 82 -8.50 13.79 -11.48
CA ASP A 82 -8.00 14.75 -10.52
C ASP A 82 -9.13 15.31 -9.65
N MET A 83 -8.92 15.29 -8.34
CA MET A 83 -9.82 15.88 -7.36
C MET A 83 -9.70 17.40 -7.33
N ASP A 84 -8.54 17.98 -7.65
CA ASP A 84 -8.25 19.43 -7.63
C ASP A 84 -8.94 20.18 -6.47
N THR A 85 -8.66 19.73 -5.25
CA THR A 85 -9.32 20.25 -4.04
C THR A 85 -8.32 20.54 -2.93
N THR A 86 -8.50 21.71 -2.31
CA THR A 86 -7.76 22.10 -1.11
C THR A 86 -7.95 21.09 0.02
N LEU A 87 -6.95 20.97 0.89
CA LEU A 87 -7.02 20.19 2.12
C LEU A 87 -7.35 18.72 1.84
N ALA A 88 -8.15 18.08 2.69
CA ALA A 88 -8.55 16.68 2.58
C ALA A 88 -9.98 16.61 2.04
N PRO A 89 -10.22 16.10 0.81
CA PRO A 89 -11.58 15.81 0.37
C PRO A 89 -12.17 14.70 1.24
N THR A 90 -13.17 15.06 2.03
CA THR A 90 -13.72 14.21 3.10
C THR A 90 -15.13 13.78 2.76
N TYR A 91 -15.37 12.47 2.77
CA TYR A 91 -16.68 11.89 2.45
C TYR A 91 -17.25 11.12 3.64
N THR A 92 -18.49 11.46 4.02
CA THR A 92 -19.18 10.91 5.20
C THR A 92 -20.22 9.84 4.86
N LYS A 93 -20.63 9.77 3.58
CA LYS A 93 -21.55 8.73 3.08
C LYS A 93 -20.81 7.42 2.80
N ASN A 94 -21.56 6.31 2.75
CA ASN A 94 -20.97 5.01 2.45
C ASN A 94 -20.77 4.86 0.95
N ILE A 95 -19.51 4.84 0.50
CA ILE A 95 -19.18 4.93 -0.93
C ILE A 95 -18.30 3.75 -1.36
N ALA A 96 -18.73 3.03 -2.38
CA ALA A 96 -17.92 2.09 -3.11
C ALA A 96 -17.42 2.72 -4.42
N ILE A 97 -16.13 2.61 -4.71
CA ILE A 97 -15.51 3.06 -5.97
C ILE A 97 -14.93 1.83 -6.67
N TYR A 98 -15.29 1.64 -7.93
CA TYR A 98 -14.83 0.51 -8.74
C TYR A 98 -14.25 1.00 -10.07
N GLY A 99 -12.93 0.86 -10.24
CA GLY A 99 -12.24 1.13 -11.50
C GLY A 99 -12.40 0.01 -12.52
N ILE A 100 -12.44 0.35 -13.81
CA ILE A 100 -12.56 -0.65 -14.87
C ILE A 100 -11.25 -1.43 -15.09
N ASP A 101 -11.40 -2.74 -15.30
CA ASP A 101 -10.38 -3.70 -15.76
C ASP A 101 -9.17 -3.93 -14.83
N SER A 102 -8.31 -2.93 -14.58
CA SER A 102 -7.06 -3.10 -13.81
C SER A 102 -6.70 -1.91 -12.91
N ARG A 103 -5.87 -2.18 -11.89
CA ARG A 103 -5.43 -1.22 -10.87
C ARG A 103 -4.65 0.00 -11.38
N ASN A 104 -4.27 0.07 -12.67
CA ASN A 104 -3.51 1.19 -13.23
C ASN A 104 -4.27 1.95 -14.34
N GLN A 105 -5.52 1.59 -14.64
CA GLN A 105 -6.30 2.25 -15.70
C GLN A 105 -7.06 3.48 -15.20
N ALA A 106 -7.60 3.42 -13.99
CA ALA A 106 -8.24 4.56 -13.35
C ALA A 106 -7.30 5.09 -12.28
N VAL A 107 -6.70 6.26 -12.53
CA VAL A 107 -5.78 6.93 -11.60
C VAL A 107 -6.53 8.06 -10.91
N ILE A 108 -6.53 8.09 -9.59
CA ILE A 108 -7.11 9.16 -8.78
C ILE A 108 -5.96 9.95 -8.16
N SER A 109 -5.98 11.27 -8.33
CA SER A 109 -4.96 12.19 -7.82
C SER A 109 -5.62 13.41 -7.17
N ASN A 110 -4.85 14.23 -6.46
CA ASN A 110 -5.31 15.56 -6.04
C ASN A 110 -4.19 16.58 -6.26
N SER A 111 -4.19 17.23 -7.42
CA SER A 111 -3.09 18.09 -7.86
C SER A 111 -3.11 19.50 -7.24
N HIS A 112 -4.10 19.81 -6.41
CA HIS A 112 -4.24 21.14 -5.82
C HIS A 112 -3.06 21.44 -4.88
N ALA A 113 -2.44 22.61 -5.02
CA ALA A 113 -1.19 22.97 -4.33
C ALA A 113 -1.22 22.96 -2.78
N THR A 114 -2.42 22.89 -2.19
CA THR A 114 -2.65 22.81 -0.74
C THR A 114 -3.47 21.59 -0.36
N ALA A 115 -3.53 20.60 -1.25
CA ALA A 115 -4.06 19.28 -0.92
C ALA A 115 -3.21 18.68 0.20
N THR A 116 -3.85 17.82 0.99
CA THR A 116 -3.18 17.04 2.04
C THR A 116 -3.44 15.56 1.88
N HIS A 117 -4.47 15.20 1.12
CA HIS A 117 -4.93 13.84 0.89
C HIS A 117 -5.44 13.72 -0.55
N VAL A 118 -5.34 12.52 -1.13
CA VAL A 118 -6.07 12.20 -2.35
C VAL A 118 -7.53 11.94 -1.99
N LEU A 119 -7.80 11.08 -1.01
CA LEU A 119 -9.15 10.80 -0.50
C LEU A 119 -9.15 10.58 1.02
N LYS A 120 -10.16 11.13 1.70
CA LYS A 120 -10.45 10.87 3.12
C LYS A 120 -11.89 10.40 3.28
N PHE A 121 -12.09 9.32 4.04
CA PHE A 121 -13.40 8.77 4.35
C PHE A 121 -13.65 8.74 5.84
N THR A 122 -14.78 9.30 6.26
CA THR A 122 -15.31 9.15 7.63
C THR A 122 -16.57 8.27 7.65
N GLY A 123 -17.22 8.07 6.50
CA GLY A 123 -18.17 6.98 6.27
C GLY A 123 -17.49 5.71 5.76
N TRP A 124 -18.25 4.62 5.65
CA TRP A 124 -17.72 3.36 5.12
C TRP A 124 -17.26 3.52 3.67
N CYS A 125 -16.12 2.92 3.31
CA CYS A 125 -15.67 2.90 1.92
C CYS A 125 -15.32 1.50 1.43
N SER A 126 -15.51 1.27 0.12
CA SER A 126 -14.96 0.10 -0.57
C SER A 126 -14.35 0.50 -1.89
N ILE A 127 -13.03 0.56 -1.95
CA ILE A 127 -12.31 1.00 -3.14
C ILE A 127 -11.66 -0.20 -3.81
N ASN A 128 -11.88 -0.35 -5.12
CA ASN A 128 -11.42 -1.49 -5.90
C ASN A 128 -10.83 -1.06 -7.24
N ASN A 129 -9.69 -1.66 -7.60
CA ASN A 129 -9.17 -1.66 -8.96
C ASN A 129 -8.84 -0.27 -9.51
N VAL A 130 -8.18 0.56 -8.70
CA VAL A 130 -7.73 1.91 -9.07
C VAL A 130 -6.30 2.14 -8.60
N GLN A 131 -5.64 3.11 -9.23
CA GLN A 131 -4.38 3.67 -8.75
C GLN A 131 -4.68 4.94 -7.97
N ILE A 132 -3.98 5.13 -6.86
CA ILE A 132 -3.97 6.35 -6.05
C ILE A 132 -2.60 6.98 -6.25
N ASP A 133 -2.57 8.16 -6.86
CA ASP A 133 -1.36 8.96 -7.07
C ASP A 133 -1.25 9.96 -5.91
N CYS A 134 -0.30 9.69 -5.00
CA CYS A 134 0.00 10.50 -3.82
C CYS A 134 0.70 11.83 -4.18
N SER A 135 0.97 12.04 -5.47
CA SER A 135 1.58 13.22 -6.05
C SER A 135 2.82 13.63 -5.28
N VAL A 136 2.96 14.89 -4.84
CA VAL A 136 4.20 15.38 -4.22
C VAL A 136 4.10 15.54 -2.72
N ASN A 137 2.88 15.56 -2.16
CA ASN A 137 2.65 15.93 -0.77
C ASN A 137 1.32 15.44 -0.18
N GLU A 138 0.70 14.42 -0.77
CA GLU A 138 -0.63 13.96 -0.38
C GLU A 138 -0.55 12.60 0.31
N THR A 139 -1.27 12.43 1.42
CA THR A 139 -1.60 11.09 1.92
C THR A 139 -2.53 10.41 0.92
N GLY A 140 -2.28 9.15 0.57
CA GLY A 140 -3.08 8.44 -0.43
C GLY A 140 -4.55 8.30 -0.01
N ILE A 141 -4.85 7.31 0.83
CA ILE A 141 -6.20 7.14 1.39
C ILE A 141 -6.13 7.17 2.91
N GLU A 142 -6.98 8.02 3.49
CA GLU A 142 -7.24 8.03 4.92
C GLU A 142 -8.64 7.47 5.23
N ILE A 143 -8.72 6.48 6.12
CA ILE A 143 -9.97 5.99 6.69
C ILE A 143 -10.00 6.42 8.15
N ASN A 144 -10.85 7.39 8.46
CA ASN A 144 -10.80 8.16 9.69
C ASN A 144 -12.18 8.19 10.34
N SER A 145 -12.35 7.45 11.44
CA SER A 145 -13.55 7.38 12.32
C SER A 145 -14.14 5.97 12.42
N THR A 146 -14.72 5.70 13.58
CA THR A 146 -15.57 4.52 13.84
C THR A 146 -16.76 4.37 12.88
N SER A 147 -17.22 5.45 12.25
CA SER A 147 -18.29 5.38 11.23
C SER A 147 -17.81 4.77 9.91
N ALA A 148 -16.49 4.65 9.72
CA ALA A 148 -15.86 3.98 8.58
C ALA A 148 -15.46 2.52 8.88
N ASN A 149 -15.89 1.95 10.01
CA ASN A 149 -15.57 0.57 10.38
C ASN A 149 -16.03 -0.43 9.31
N GLY A 150 -15.21 -1.46 9.08
CA GLY A 150 -15.51 -2.48 8.07
C GLY A 150 -15.18 -2.08 6.62
N SER A 151 -14.56 -0.91 6.41
CA SER A 151 -14.12 -0.43 5.09
C SER A 151 -13.16 -1.41 4.40
N ARG A 152 -13.09 -1.34 3.07
CA ARG A 152 -12.35 -2.29 2.23
C ARG A 152 -11.50 -1.61 1.17
N LEU A 153 -10.21 -1.87 1.16
CA LEU A 153 -9.30 -1.50 0.08
C LEU A 153 -8.83 -2.76 -0.63
N ARG A 154 -9.00 -2.83 -1.95
CA ARG A 154 -8.73 -4.05 -2.71
C ARG A 154 -8.15 -3.77 -4.09
N LYS A 155 -7.12 -4.49 -4.50
CA LYS A 155 -6.55 -4.37 -5.86
C LYS A 155 -6.17 -2.92 -6.18
N LEU A 156 -5.47 -2.26 -5.26
CA LEU A 156 -5.06 -0.88 -5.44
C LEU A 156 -3.58 -0.82 -5.74
N HIS A 157 -3.19 0.20 -6.50
CA HIS A 157 -1.81 0.63 -6.63
C HIS A 157 -1.67 2.01 -6.00
N PHE A 158 -0.73 2.20 -5.08
CA PHE A 158 -0.38 3.51 -4.55
C PHE A 158 0.94 3.94 -5.18
N ASP A 159 0.92 5.02 -5.94
CA ASP A 159 2.09 5.66 -6.51
C ASP A 159 2.43 6.87 -5.65
N CYS A 160 3.40 6.68 -4.77
CA CYS A 160 3.90 7.64 -3.79
C CYS A 160 5.39 7.97 -4.07
N ALA A 161 5.95 7.57 -5.21
CA ALA A 161 7.38 7.73 -5.54
C ALA A 161 7.82 9.20 -5.70
N SER A 162 6.86 10.11 -5.89
CA SER A 162 7.11 11.54 -6.07
C SER A 162 7.01 12.37 -4.78
N LEU A 163 6.77 11.72 -3.63
CA LEU A 163 6.62 12.42 -2.35
C LEU A 163 7.89 13.18 -1.95
N THR A 164 7.70 14.42 -1.48
CA THR A 164 8.78 15.31 -1.05
C THR A 164 8.78 15.59 0.46
N SER A 165 7.80 15.05 1.17
CA SER A 165 7.69 15.11 2.63
C SER A 165 6.97 13.87 3.15
N ALA A 166 7.11 13.59 4.45
CA ALA A 166 6.50 12.43 5.09
C ALA A 166 4.98 12.36 4.88
N LYS A 167 4.51 11.27 4.25
CA LYS A 167 3.09 10.94 4.02
C LYS A 167 2.86 9.44 4.08
N ASP A 168 1.59 9.09 4.31
CA ASP A 168 1.13 7.71 4.32
C ASP A 168 0.46 7.36 2.99
N ALA A 169 0.75 6.19 2.42
CA ALA A 169 -0.04 5.68 1.30
C ALA A 169 -1.44 5.28 1.81
N ILE A 170 -1.50 4.56 2.94
CA ILE A 170 -2.74 4.24 3.65
C ILE A 170 -2.62 4.65 5.11
N LEU A 171 -3.56 5.47 5.58
CA LEU A 171 -3.70 5.86 6.98
C LEU A 171 -5.04 5.35 7.55
N LEU A 172 -4.96 4.53 8.60
CA LEU A 172 -6.10 4.11 9.42
C LEU A 172 -6.09 4.89 10.73
N ASP A 173 -7.02 5.82 10.90
CA ASP A 173 -6.97 6.82 11.97
C ASP A 173 -8.27 6.87 12.80
N ASN A 174 -8.16 7.45 14.00
CA ASN A 174 -9.26 7.69 14.95
C ASN A 174 -10.09 6.45 15.26
N SER A 175 -9.41 5.38 15.68
CA SER A 175 -10.03 4.16 16.19
C SER A 175 -10.94 3.45 15.21
N VAL A 176 -10.58 3.49 13.92
CA VAL A 176 -11.25 2.66 12.91
C VAL A 176 -10.97 1.18 13.17
N SER A 177 -11.98 0.35 12.96
CA SER A 177 -11.90 -1.09 13.19
C SER A 177 -12.39 -1.93 12.04
N LEU A 178 -12.01 -3.21 12.02
CA LEU A 178 -12.50 -4.21 11.05
C LEU A 178 -12.17 -3.86 9.60
N VAL A 179 -11.19 -2.98 9.36
CA VAL A 179 -10.77 -2.58 8.01
C VAL A 179 -10.08 -3.75 7.34
N GLY A 180 -10.45 -4.00 6.08
CA GLY A 180 -9.83 -5.05 5.28
C GLY A 180 -9.05 -4.48 4.11
N ILE A 181 -7.74 -4.74 4.07
CA ILE A 181 -6.82 -4.28 3.02
C ILE A 181 -6.25 -5.52 2.30
N PHE A 182 -6.48 -5.63 0.99
CA PHE A 182 -6.12 -6.84 0.23
C PHE A 182 -5.55 -6.56 -1.15
N ASP A 183 -4.49 -7.28 -1.55
CA ASP A 183 -3.93 -7.19 -2.90
C ASP A 183 -3.58 -5.74 -3.26
N ILE A 184 -2.67 -5.17 -2.47
CA ILE A 184 -2.22 -3.79 -2.62
C ILE A 184 -0.76 -3.80 -3.07
N HIS A 185 -0.45 -2.93 -4.03
CA HIS A 185 0.91 -2.56 -4.36
C HIS A 185 1.15 -1.11 -3.94
N ILE A 186 2.26 -0.83 -3.26
CA ILE A 186 2.67 0.51 -2.86
C ILE A 186 4.08 0.73 -3.42
N GLU A 187 4.22 1.69 -4.32
CA GLU A 187 5.51 2.20 -4.82
C GLU A 187 5.77 3.55 -4.13
N GLY A 188 6.75 3.63 -3.26
CA GLY A 188 7.02 4.80 -2.42
C GLY A 188 8.31 5.54 -2.74
N GLU A 189 8.61 6.51 -1.89
CA GLU A 189 9.90 7.20 -1.80
C GLU A 189 10.56 6.82 -0.45
N THR A 190 11.81 6.37 -0.51
CA THR A 190 12.56 5.75 0.60
C THR A 190 12.67 6.63 1.86
N THR A 191 12.55 7.94 1.75
CA THR A 191 12.68 8.85 2.91
C THR A 191 11.35 9.44 3.39
N ASN A 192 10.29 9.33 2.61
CA ASN A 192 9.05 10.08 2.83
C ASN A 192 7.79 9.21 2.90
N THR A 193 7.81 7.95 2.44
CA THR A 193 6.61 7.12 2.44
C THR A 193 6.51 6.24 3.68
N THR A 194 5.37 6.31 4.36
CA THR A 194 4.87 5.20 5.18
C THR A 194 3.88 4.39 4.34
N GLY A 195 4.10 3.09 4.16
CA GLY A 195 3.21 2.25 3.36
C GLY A 195 1.83 2.12 3.99
N ILE A 196 1.78 1.52 5.18
CA ILE A 196 0.53 1.37 5.95
C ILE A 196 0.76 1.89 7.36
N HIS A 197 -0.04 2.87 7.76
CA HIS A 197 -0.01 3.49 9.08
C HIS A 197 -1.31 3.22 9.83
N LEU A 198 -1.20 2.65 11.03
CA LEU A 198 -2.29 2.49 11.98
C LEU A 198 -2.06 3.47 13.14
N ASN A 199 -3.07 4.30 13.40
CA ASN A 199 -3.14 5.22 14.53
C ASN A 199 -4.44 5.03 15.31
N GLY A 200 -4.39 4.06 16.21
CA GLY A 200 -5.46 3.59 17.07
C GLY A 200 -6.37 2.56 16.39
N ALA A 201 -5.96 1.97 15.27
CA ALA A 201 -6.80 1.08 14.47
C ALA A 201 -6.75 -0.37 15.00
N ASN A 202 -7.91 -1.03 15.06
CA ASN A 202 -8.00 -2.34 15.71
C ASN A 202 -8.81 -3.40 14.94
N ASP A 203 -8.47 -4.67 15.16
CA ASP A 203 -9.11 -5.82 14.50
C ASP A 203 -9.10 -5.70 12.96
N CYS A 204 -8.02 -5.13 12.40
CA CYS A 204 -7.86 -4.99 10.96
C CYS A 204 -7.25 -6.26 10.34
N ARG A 205 -7.60 -6.51 9.07
CA ARG A 205 -7.04 -7.62 8.29
C ARG A 205 -6.34 -7.09 7.05
N ILE A 206 -5.04 -7.26 7.01
CA ILE A 206 -4.14 -6.72 6.00
C ILE A 206 -3.43 -7.91 5.34
N THR A 207 -3.65 -8.13 4.05
CA THR A 207 -3.19 -9.37 3.41
C THR A 207 -2.76 -9.17 1.96
N ASN A 208 -1.70 -9.86 1.54
CA ASN A 208 -1.18 -9.80 0.16
C ASN A 208 -0.83 -8.37 -0.24
N ILE A 209 0.20 -7.84 0.43
CA ILE A 209 0.66 -6.46 0.27
C ILE A 209 2.11 -6.50 -0.22
N THR A 210 2.42 -5.74 -1.26
CA THR A 210 3.80 -5.46 -1.68
C THR A 210 4.06 -3.98 -1.46
N ILE A 211 5.15 -3.65 -0.75
CA ILE A 211 5.58 -2.29 -0.46
C ILE A 211 7.02 -2.14 -0.97
N GLU A 212 7.23 -1.26 -1.94
CA GLU A 212 8.53 -0.98 -2.54
C GLU A 212 8.97 0.44 -2.17
N SER A 213 10.22 0.60 -1.73
CA SER A 213 10.86 1.89 -1.44
C SER A 213 10.08 2.78 -0.46
N ALA A 214 10.26 2.57 0.84
CA ALA A 214 9.57 3.37 1.87
C ALA A 214 10.50 3.82 3.00
N LEU A 215 10.13 4.88 3.72
CA LEU A 215 10.73 5.14 5.02
C LEU A 215 10.32 4.04 5.99
N LEU A 216 9.00 3.83 6.11
CA LEU A 216 8.39 2.81 6.95
C LEU A 216 7.49 1.93 6.07
N GLY A 217 7.66 0.62 6.10
CA GLY A 217 6.73 -0.29 5.43
C GLY A 217 5.37 -0.31 6.15
N ILE A 218 5.38 -0.72 7.41
CA ILE A 218 4.21 -0.74 8.30
C ILE A 218 4.54 0.01 9.59
N HIS A 219 3.66 0.90 10.02
CA HIS A 219 3.78 1.68 11.25
C HIS A 219 2.54 1.51 12.14
N LEU A 220 2.75 1.08 13.38
CA LEU A 220 1.76 1.10 14.47
C LEU A 220 2.26 2.13 15.49
N ASP A 221 1.56 3.27 15.59
CA ASP A 221 2.01 4.43 16.35
C ASP A 221 1.22 4.65 17.65
N HIS A 222 0.11 3.95 17.84
CA HIS A 222 -0.81 4.15 18.95
C HIS A 222 -0.90 2.93 19.88
N ALA A 223 -1.26 3.20 21.14
CA ALA A 223 -1.41 2.18 22.17
C ALA A 223 -2.60 1.25 21.93
N ASP A 224 -3.54 1.69 21.09
CA ASP A 224 -4.79 0.99 20.80
C ASP A 224 -4.75 0.30 19.42
N ASP A 225 -3.56 0.22 18.80
CA ASP A 225 -3.36 -0.55 17.57
C ASP A 225 -3.38 -2.05 17.87
N ASP A 226 -4.56 -2.57 18.21
CA ASP A 226 -4.71 -3.90 18.80
C ASP A 226 -5.35 -4.91 17.85
N ILE A 227 -4.99 -6.19 18.00
CA ILE A 227 -5.67 -7.33 17.34
C ILE A 227 -5.56 -7.27 15.80
N ASN A 228 -4.55 -6.57 15.26
CA ASN A 228 -4.38 -6.46 13.82
C ASN A 228 -3.64 -7.69 13.25
N HIS A 229 -4.10 -8.17 12.10
CA HIS A 229 -3.54 -9.34 11.44
C HIS A 229 -2.97 -9.01 10.05
N PHE A 230 -1.67 -9.20 9.91
CA PHE A 230 -0.88 -8.99 8.71
C PHE A 230 -0.43 -10.34 8.14
N LYS A 231 -0.71 -10.58 6.87
CA LYS A 231 -0.37 -11.87 6.23
C LYS A 231 0.08 -11.74 4.77
N PHE A 232 1.12 -12.47 4.37
CA PHE A 232 1.66 -12.40 3.00
C PHE A 232 2.06 -10.96 2.64
N ILE A 233 3.05 -10.44 3.36
CA ILE A 233 3.54 -9.08 3.17
C ILE A 233 4.96 -9.15 2.64
N GLU A 234 5.21 -8.47 1.53
CA GLU A 234 6.52 -8.27 0.95
C GLU A 234 6.89 -6.81 1.10
N ILE A 235 8.07 -6.53 1.67
CA ILE A 235 8.59 -5.17 1.84
C ILE A 235 10.00 -5.13 1.26
N ASP A 236 10.18 -4.30 0.24
CA ASP A 236 11.42 -4.11 -0.50
C ASP A 236 11.97 -2.68 -0.32
N SER A 237 13.27 -2.57 -0.09
CA SER A 237 14.03 -1.33 -0.15
C SER A 237 13.53 -0.22 0.78
N ALA A 238 12.87 -0.60 1.88
CA ALA A 238 12.48 0.32 2.94
C ALA A 238 13.59 0.54 3.98
N ILE A 239 13.62 1.73 4.58
CA ILE A 239 14.53 2.01 5.71
C ILE A 239 14.14 1.18 6.92
N THR A 240 12.88 1.23 7.32
CA THR A 240 12.31 0.36 8.35
C THR A 240 11.17 -0.47 7.77
N GLY A 241 11.24 -1.80 7.92
CA GLY A 241 10.18 -2.69 7.46
C GLY A 241 8.91 -2.53 8.30
N ILE A 242 9.00 -2.83 9.59
CA ILE A 242 7.91 -2.72 10.56
C ILE A 242 8.38 -1.89 11.76
N GLN A 243 7.60 -0.86 12.11
CA GLN A 243 7.81 -0.04 13.29
C GLN A 243 6.57 -0.10 14.18
N ILE A 244 6.78 -0.49 15.44
CA ILE A 244 5.76 -0.52 16.48
C ILE A 244 6.30 0.37 17.60
N ASP A 245 5.86 1.62 17.66
CA ASP A 245 6.45 2.62 18.56
C ASP A 245 5.85 2.60 19.95
N ASN A 246 4.64 2.05 20.08
CA ASN A 246 3.87 2.22 21.30
C ASN A 246 3.88 0.97 22.17
N ALA A 247 4.37 1.12 23.41
CA ALA A 247 4.35 0.05 24.42
C ALA A 247 2.94 -0.40 24.83
N GLY A 248 1.88 0.24 24.35
CA GLY A 248 0.50 -0.19 24.60
C GLY A 248 -0.07 -1.23 23.64
N SER A 249 0.40 -1.32 22.40
CA SER A 249 -0.25 -2.16 21.37
C SER A 249 -0.12 -3.65 21.69
N THR A 250 -1.20 -4.39 21.52
CA THR A 250 -1.35 -5.80 21.92
C THR A 250 -2.06 -6.66 20.88
N ASP A 251 -1.70 -7.93 20.86
CA ASP A 251 -2.32 -8.99 20.06
C ASP A 251 -2.19 -8.78 18.55
N ASN A 252 -1.15 -8.08 18.11
CA ASN A 252 -0.84 -7.94 16.70
C ASN A 252 -0.15 -9.20 16.18
N HIS A 253 -0.60 -9.69 15.03
CA HIS A 253 -0.08 -10.91 14.44
C HIS A 253 0.45 -10.66 13.03
N PHE A 254 1.72 -10.98 12.83
CA PHE A 254 2.40 -10.93 11.55
C PHE A 254 2.78 -12.35 11.11
N GLU A 255 2.31 -12.74 9.93
CA GLU A 255 2.50 -14.09 9.38
C GLU A 255 2.97 -14.01 7.91
N ASP A 256 3.92 -14.85 7.50
CA ASP A 256 4.38 -14.91 6.10
C ASP A 256 4.89 -13.53 5.62
N LEU A 257 5.90 -12.99 6.30
CA LEU A 257 6.57 -11.73 5.94
C LEU A 257 7.84 -12.01 5.14
N HIS A 258 8.07 -11.28 4.06
CA HIS A 258 9.32 -11.29 3.31
C HIS A 258 9.92 -9.88 3.24
N PHE A 259 11.17 -9.75 3.68
CA PHE A 259 11.94 -8.51 3.57
C PHE A 259 13.04 -8.61 2.49
N HIS A 260 13.12 -7.61 1.61
CA HIS A 260 14.18 -7.42 0.62
C HIS A 260 14.88 -6.08 0.88
N ASP A 261 16.22 -6.08 0.94
CA ASP A 261 17.05 -4.86 1.02
C ASP A 261 16.63 -3.83 2.10
N ILE A 262 16.19 -4.33 3.26
CA ILE A 262 15.72 -3.50 4.38
C ILE A 262 16.84 -3.16 5.36
N THR A 263 16.97 -1.88 5.73
CA THR A 263 17.98 -1.44 6.72
C THR A 263 17.64 -1.91 8.14
N THR A 264 16.42 -1.62 8.61
CA THR A 264 15.89 -2.00 9.93
C THR A 264 14.63 -2.83 9.73
N ARG A 265 14.68 -4.15 9.95
CA ARG A 265 13.55 -5.02 9.60
C ARG A 265 12.33 -4.78 10.49
N ILE A 266 12.53 -4.90 11.80
CA ILE A 266 11.48 -4.78 12.81
C ILE A 266 12.05 -3.96 13.96
N SER A 267 11.37 -2.87 14.30
CA SER A 267 11.56 -2.08 15.52
C SER A 267 10.29 -2.21 16.35
N ASP A 268 10.30 -3.15 17.30
CA ASP A 268 9.11 -3.49 18.09
C ASP A 268 9.26 -3.01 19.54
N SER A 269 8.44 -2.03 19.90
CA SER A 269 8.26 -1.55 21.27
C SER A 269 6.92 -1.97 21.87
N GLY A 270 6.11 -2.77 21.17
CA GLY A 270 4.79 -3.23 21.61
C GLY A 270 4.81 -4.22 22.78
N THR A 271 3.64 -4.48 23.38
CA THR A 271 3.52 -5.39 24.54
C THR A 271 3.32 -6.85 24.14
N SER A 272 2.49 -7.13 23.13
CA SER A 272 2.27 -8.51 22.66
C SER A 272 2.10 -8.57 21.14
N THR A 273 3.23 -8.72 20.46
CA THR A 273 3.27 -8.94 19.01
C THR A 273 3.73 -10.37 18.72
N HIS A 274 3.01 -11.07 17.85
CA HIS A 274 3.39 -12.40 17.38
C HIS A 274 3.92 -12.33 15.95
N PHE A 275 5.07 -12.94 15.72
CA PHE A 275 5.70 -13.06 14.42
C PHE A 275 5.87 -14.53 14.05
N ASP A 276 5.35 -14.94 12.89
CA ASP A 276 5.48 -16.29 12.35
C ASP A 276 5.92 -16.23 10.87
N ARG A 277 6.78 -17.16 10.46
CA ARG A 277 7.28 -17.30 9.08
C ARG A 277 7.78 -15.98 8.48
N ILE A 278 8.83 -15.43 9.08
CA ILE A 278 9.59 -14.32 8.50
C ILE A 278 10.72 -14.87 7.63
N THR A 279 10.73 -14.50 6.35
CA THR A 279 11.83 -14.72 5.40
C THR A 279 12.51 -13.42 5.05
N MET A 280 13.75 -13.51 4.58
CA MET A 280 14.50 -12.37 4.08
C MET A 280 15.45 -12.81 2.99
N ASP A 281 15.74 -11.91 2.07
CA ASP A 281 16.89 -12.08 1.20
C ASP A 281 18.16 -11.91 2.05
N ASN A 282 18.98 -12.96 2.06
CA ASN A 282 20.33 -12.86 2.62
C ASN A 282 21.22 -12.20 1.57
N GLU A 283 21.44 -10.89 1.68
CA GLU A 283 22.60 -10.31 1.02
C GLU A 283 23.88 -10.81 1.72
N GLU A 284 24.55 -11.81 1.12
CA GLU A 284 26.01 -11.74 1.02
C GLU A 284 26.51 -12.46 -0.23
N ILE A 285 26.74 -11.72 -1.33
CA ILE A 285 27.75 -12.11 -2.30
C ILE A 285 28.64 -10.90 -2.62
N LYS A 286 29.83 -10.88 -2.00
CA LYS A 286 31.00 -10.22 -2.60
C LYS A 286 32.07 -11.24 -2.93
N ILE A 287 32.01 -11.74 -4.16
CA ILE A 287 33.18 -12.29 -4.84
C ILE A 287 33.98 -11.09 -5.35
N MET A 288 35.22 -10.95 -4.88
CA MET A 288 36.22 -10.06 -5.50
C MET A 288 37.28 -10.93 -6.20
N PRO A 289 37.46 -10.80 -7.52
CA PRO A 289 38.41 -11.61 -8.29
C PRO A 289 39.86 -11.09 -8.20
N GLU A 290 40.76 -12.02 -7.89
CA GLU A 290 41.94 -12.38 -8.70
C GLU A 290 42.84 -11.25 -9.27
N THR A 291 43.29 -10.30 -8.45
CA THR A 291 44.58 -9.61 -8.70
C THR A 291 45.25 -9.24 -7.36
N ALA A 292 46.31 -9.91 -6.91
CA ALA A 292 47.65 -9.85 -7.49
C ALA A 292 48.27 -8.44 -7.46
N SER A 293 48.53 -7.88 -6.27
CA SER A 293 49.62 -6.91 -6.09
C SER A 293 50.11 -6.64 -4.66
N ALA A 294 49.56 -7.29 -3.63
CA ALA A 294 50.18 -7.32 -2.31
C ALA A 294 50.64 -8.74 -2.00
N GLY A 295 51.89 -9.06 -2.34
CA GLY A 295 52.48 -10.36 -2.01
C GLY A 295 52.50 -10.54 -0.49
N THR A 296 51.72 -11.49 0.02
CA THR A 296 51.81 -11.89 1.43
C THR A 296 53.10 -12.68 1.62
N THR A 297 54.13 -12.01 2.13
CA THR A 297 55.40 -12.68 2.50
C THR A 297 55.23 -13.31 3.87
N ILE A 298 55.08 -14.63 3.91
CA ILE A 298 55.10 -15.38 5.17
C ILE A 298 56.56 -15.64 5.52
N THR A 299 57.07 -14.94 6.52
CA THR A 299 58.42 -15.19 7.06
C THR A 299 58.29 -16.14 8.24
N SER A 300 58.72 -17.39 8.07
CA SER A 300 58.77 -18.33 9.19
C SER A 300 59.89 -17.90 10.15
N LYS A 301 59.51 -17.61 11.40
CA LYS A 301 60.50 -17.45 12.47
C LYS A 301 60.85 -18.86 12.94
N ASN A 302 61.98 -19.37 12.42
CA ASN A 302 62.78 -20.49 12.94
C ASN A 302 62.12 -21.35 14.03
N ILE A 303 61.73 -22.59 13.70
CA ILE A 303 62.19 -23.86 14.30
C ILE A 303 61.64 -25.01 13.43
N ALA A 304 62.45 -26.06 13.30
CA ALA A 304 62.28 -27.21 12.43
C ALA A 304 61.08 -28.11 12.81
N ASP A 305 60.42 -28.62 11.75
CA ASP A 305 59.54 -29.78 11.61
C ASP A 305 58.97 -30.45 12.87
N THR A 306 57.66 -30.29 13.07
CA THR A 306 56.77 -31.43 13.34
C THR A 306 55.38 -31.12 12.78
N TYR A 307 54.99 -31.81 11.71
CA TYR A 307 53.60 -31.84 11.23
C TYR A 307 52.76 -32.63 12.24
N ALA A 308 51.97 -31.92 13.04
CA ALA A 308 50.82 -32.46 13.73
C ALA A 308 49.69 -31.44 13.64
N ASP A 309 48.62 -31.86 12.97
CA ASP A 309 47.30 -31.23 12.85
C ASP A 309 47.23 -29.88 12.11
N ASN A 310 47.19 -29.97 10.77
CA ASN A 310 46.74 -28.90 9.90
C ASN A 310 45.23 -28.64 10.09
N TYR A 311 44.90 -27.79 11.06
CA TYR A 311 43.82 -26.82 10.97
C TYR A 311 44.31 -25.51 11.61
N SER A 312 45.05 -24.71 10.83
CA SER A 312 45.43 -23.35 11.20
C SER A 312 44.66 -22.34 10.33
N GLN A 313 43.47 -21.97 10.79
CA GLN A 313 42.70 -20.78 10.37
C GLN A 313 41.53 -20.71 11.38
N ILE A 314 41.37 -19.70 12.22
CA ILE A 314 41.52 -18.25 12.07
C ILE A 314 41.84 -17.73 13.48
N ASP A 315 42.92 -16.96 13.67
CA ASP A 315 42.92 -15.98 14.75
C ASP A 315 44.07 -14.98 14.59
N ASP A 316 43.73 -13.77 14.16
CA ASP A 316 44.18 -12.58 14.89
C ASP A 316 43.09 -11.52 14.78
N GLY A 317 42.07 -11.70 15.62
CA GLY A 317 41.01 -10.76 15.90
C GLY A 317 41.42 -9.66 16.89
N SER A 318 42.60 -9.03 16.76
CA SER A 318 42.96 -7.94 17.69
C SER A 318 42.19 -6.63 17.49
N GLY A 319 41.29 -6.54 16.49
CA GLY A 319 40.41 -5.38 16.27
C GLY A 319 38.92 -5.70 16.20
N PHE A 320 38.53 -6.97 16.24
CA PHE A 320 37.14 -7.40 16.17
C PHE A 320 36.65 -7.79 17.56
N THR A 321 35.71 -7.04 18.12
CA THR A 321 35.19 -7.29 19.48
C THR A 321 34.26 -8.50 19.57
N LYS A 322 33.96 -9.20 18.47
CA LYS A 322 33.23 -10.49 18.47
C LYS A 322 33.68 -11.37 17.29
N PRO A 323 34.03 -12.66 17.50
CA PRO A 323 34.34 -13.57 16.40
C PRO A 323 33.06 -13.89 15.62
N PHE A 324 33.08 -13.76 14.30
CA PHE A 324 32.03 -14.33 13.46
C PHE A 324 32.26 -15.84 13.33
N LYS A 325 31.19 -16.61 13.58
CA LYS A 325 31.15 -18.05 13.44
C LYS A 325 30.59 -18.37 12.05
N ILE A 326 31.36 -19.07 11.22
CA ILE A 326 30.82 -19.71 10.02
C ILE A 326 29.90 -20.84 10.50
N VAL A 327 28.59 -20.68 10.39
CA VAL A 327 27.61 -21.73 10.69
C VAL A 327 27.21 -22.39 9.38
N GLY A 328 27.92 -23.48 9.06
CA GLY A 328 27.51 -24.45 8.04
C GLY A 328 28.06 -24.16 6.63
N ALA A 329 29.19 -24.78 6.30
CA ALA A 329 29.47 -25.15 4.93
C ALA A 329 28.78 -26.49 4.66
N PHE A 330 27.72 -26.51 3.86
CA PHE A 330 27.19 -27.75 3.31
C PHE A 330 28.09 -28.17 2.15
N LEU A 331 28.91 -29.19 2.37
CA LEU A 331 29.64 -29.88 1.32
C LEU A 331 28.85 -31.15 0.97
N GLY A 332 28.33 -31.19 -0.25
CA GLY A 332 28.04 -32.45 -0.93
C GLY A 332 29.33 -33.05 -1.48
#